data_AF-A0A2N2LTA8-F1
#
_entry.id   AF-A0A2N2LTA8-F1
#
_cell.length_a   1.000
_cell.length_b   1.000
_cell.length_c   1.000
_cell.angle_alpha   90.00
_cell.angle_beta   90.00
_cell.angle_gamma   90.00
#
_symmetry.space_group_name_H-M   'P 1'
#
loop_
_entity.id
_entity.type
_entity.pdbx_description
1 polymer ?
#
loop_
_entity_poly.entity_id
_entity_poly.type
_entity_poly.pdbx_seq_one_letter_code
_entity_poly.pdbx_strand_id
1 'polypeptide(L)'
;AGQPYAGQWLEFNLDGTFQTVYSELGVTSSGTYIVSDDHIYLNQTQHSFCLLGKFEGRFRIDSSSLLLSLRNTFDKTPVDLSKARLYLKQ
;
A
#
# COMPACT_ATOMS: atom_id res chain seq x y z
N ALA A 1 14.22 -8.72 -13.46
CA ALA A 1 13.98 -7.44 -12.75
C ALA A 1 13.18 -7.74 -11.50
N GLY A 2 13.53 -7.15 -10.36
CA GLY A 2 12.85 -7.38 -9.07
C GLY A 2 11.72 -6.37 -8.81
N GLN A 3 10.83 -6.72 -7.89
CA GLN A 3 9.81 -5.79 -7.36
C GLN A 3 10.49 -4.62 -6.63
N PRO A 4 10.01 -3.36 -6.81
CA PRO A 4 10.46 -2.23 -5.99
C PRO A 4 10.20 -2.45 -4.49
N TYR A 5 11.15 -2.00 -3.65
CA TYR A 5 11.05 -2.08 -2.18
C TYR A 5 10.86 -3.52 -1.66
N ALA A 6 11.62 -4.48 -2.20
CA ALA A 6 11.62 -5.85 -1.72
C ALA A 6 11.91 -5.88 -0.21
N GLY A 7 11.09 -6.60 0.57
CA GLY A 7 11.17 -6.61 2.04
C GLY A 7 10.33 -5.54 2.73
N GLN A 8 9.70 -4.62 1.99
CA GLN A 8 8.62 -3.80 2.56
C GLN A 8 7.45 -4.69 2.97
N TRP A 9 6.96 -4.51 4.19
CA TRP A 9 5.74 -5.16 4.67
C TRP A 9 4.66 -4.11 5.01
N LEU A 10 3.42 -4.58 5.01
CA LEU A 10 2.24 -3.79 5.33
C LEU A 10 1.38 -4.57 6.31
N GLU A 11 0.74 -3.85 7.22
CA GLU A 11 -0.29 -4.37 8.10
C GLU A 11 -1.53 -3.48 8.01
N PHE A 12 -2.68 -4.12 7.87
CA PHE A 12 -3.99 -3.48 7.82
C PHE A 12 -4.81 -4.00 9.01
N ASN A 13 -5.16 -3.09 9.92
CA ASN A 13 -5.88 -3.42 11.15
C ASN A 13 -7.39 -3.34 10.94
N LEU A 14 -8.15 -4.10 11.73
CA LEU A 14 -9.62 -4.13 11.65
C LEU A 14 -10.29 -2.80 12.06
N ASP A 15 -9.56 -1.93 12.76
CA ASP A 15 -10.03 -0.60 13.16
C ASP A 15 -9.92 0.46 12.04
N GLY A 16 -9.44 0.07 10.86
CA GLY A 16 -9.26 0.96 9.72
C GLY A 16 -7.91 1.70 9.73
N THR A 17 -6.95 1.31 10.56
CA THR A 17 -5.57 1.83 10.52
C THR A 17 -4.64 0.93 9.70
N PHE A 18 -3.61 1.51 9.11
CA PHE A 18 -2.56 0.76 8.44
C PHE A 18 -1.17 1.22 8.87
N GLN A 19 -0.19 0.33 8.72
CA GLN A 19 1.21 0.68 8.78
C GLN A 19 1.99 -0.01 7.67
N THR A 20 3.05 0.65 7.21
CA THR A 20 4.03 0.08 6.30
C THR A 20 5.43 0.35 6.81
N VAL A 21 6.31 -0.63 6.64
CA VAL A 21 7.71 -0.50 7.05
C VAL A 21 8.60 -1.07 5.96
N TYR A 22 9.62 -0.30 5.62
CA TYR A 22 10.73 -0.73 4.79
C TYR A 22 12.03 -0.54 5.54
N SER A 23 12.41 -1.58 6.29
CA SER A 23 13.50 -1.55 7.26
C SER A 23 14.86 -1.24 6.63
N GLU A 24 15.10 -1.64 5.38
CA GLU A 24 16.37 -1.38 4.68
C GLU A 24 16.70 0.12 4.58
N LEU A 25 15.67 0.97 4.51
CA LEU A 25 15.83 2.43 4.46
C LEU A 25 15.31 3.15 5.71
N GLY A 26 14.94 2.41 6.77
CA GLY A 26 14.33 3.00 7.97
C GLY A 26 13.03 3.78 7.69
N VAL A 27 12.31 3.42 6.62
CA VAL A 27 11.09 4.11 6.23
C VAL A 27 9.91 3.46 6.92
N THR A 28 9.13 4.27 7.64
CA THR A 28 7.84 3.89 8.19
C THR A 28 6.77 4.85 7.69
N SER A 29 5.56 4.33 7.54
CA SER A 29 4.39 5.14 7.25
C SER A 29 3.14 4.54 7.89
N SER A 30 2.19 5.40 8.24
CA SER A 30 0.95 4.98 8.85
C SER A 30 -0.18 5.96 8.59
N GLY A 31 -1.40 5.52 8.86
CA GLY A 31 -2.59 6.34 8.72
C GLY A 31 -3.85 5.49 8.76
N THR A 32 -4.89 5.95 8.07
CA THR A 32 -6.15 5.21 7.95
C THR A 32 -6.39 4.72 6.53
N TYR A 33 -7.20 3.69 6.39
CA TYR A 33 -7.62 3.17 5.10
C TYR A 33 -9.12 2.88 5.09
N ILE A 34 -9.69 2.93 3.88
CA ILE A 34 -11.02 2.40 3.58
C ILE A 34 -10.94 1.60 2.28
N VAL A 35 -11.83 0.62 2.13
CA VAL A 35 -11.97 -0.20 0.93
C VAL A 35 -13.38 -0.10 0.37
N SER A 36 -13.49 -0.12 -0.96
CA SER A 36 -14.77 -0.20 -1.68
C SER A 36 -14.54 -1.07 -2.92
N ASP A 37 -15.24 -2.21 -3.01
CA ASP A 37 -15.02 -3.22 -4.05
C ASP A 37 -13.55 -3.65 -4.14
N ASP A 38 -12.91 -3.41 -5.29
CA ASP A 38 -11.49 -3.68 -5.55
C ASP A 38 -10.60 -2.43 -5.37
N HIS A 39 -11.13 -1.36 -4.80
CA HIS A 39 -10.41 -0.10 -4.54
C HIS A 39 -10.02 0.04 -3.07
N ILE A 40 -8.84 0.62 -2.85
CA ILE A 40 -8.33 1.00 -1.53
C ILE A 40 -7.97 2.48 -1.53
N TYR A 41 -8.35 3.17 -0.46
CA TYR A 41 -8.05 4.58 -0.23
C TYR A 41 -7.29 4.69 1.08
N LEU A 42 -6.09 5.25 1.02
CA LEU A 42 -5.24 5.49 2.18
C LEU A 42 -5.20 6.98 2.49
N ASN A 43 -5.25 7.32 3.76
CA ASN A 43 -4.93 8.64 4.27
C ASN A 43 -3.70 8.52 5.16
N GLN A 44 -2.53 8.74 4.58
CA GLN A 44 -1.24 8.65 5.25
C GLN A 44 -0.98 9.94 6.04
N THR A 45 -1.06 9.84 7.37
CA THR A 45 -0.86 10.96 8.30
C THR A 45 0.52 10.93 8.96
N GLN A 46 1.28 9.84 8.80
CA GLN A 46 2.66 9.72 9.24
C GLN A 46 3.53 9.11 8.14
N HIS A 47 4.73 9.66 7.93
CA HIS A 47 5.74 9.09 7.04
C HIS A 47 7.13 9.61 7.43
N SER A 48 8.17 8.76 7.45
CA SER A 48 9.54 9.14 7.87
C SER A 48 10.11 10.32 7.07
N PHE A 49 9.73 10.48 5.80
CA PHE A 49 10.11 11.59 4.93
C PHE A 49 9.04 12.69 4.75
N CYS A 50 8.08 12.79 5.67
CA CYS A 50 6.98 13.78 5.60
C CYS A 50 6.14 13.73 4.30
N LEU A 51 6.13 12.60 3.60
CA LEU A 51 5.31 12.38 2.40
C LEU A 51 3.88 12.06 2.79
N LEU A 52 3.17 13.03 3.38
CA LEU A 52 1.79 12.84 3.84
C LEU A 52 0.79 12.99 2.69
N GLY A 53 -0.39 12.42 2.85
CA GLY A 53 -1.50 12.67 1.93
C GLY A 53 -2.39 11.47 1.65
N LYS A 54 -3.25 11.64 0.64
CA LYS A 54 -4.22 10.65 0.22
C LYS A 54 -3.69 9.84 -0.96
N PHE A 55 -3.70 8.53 -0.82
CA PHE A 55 -3.33 7.58 -1.87
C PHE A 55 -4.54 6.74 -2.23
N GLU A 56 -4.60 6.32 -3.48
CA GLU A 56 -5.70 5.53 -4.01
C GLU A 56 -5.12 4.42 -4.87
N GLY A 57 -5.72 3.24 -4.83
CA GLY A 57 -5.23 2.11 -5.58
C GLY A 57 -6.26 1.04 -5.80
N ARG A 58 -5.83 0.00 -6.51
CA ARG A 58 -6.57 -1.25 -6.66
C ARG A 58 -5.85 -2.36 -5.94
N PHE A 59 -6.62 -3.33 -5.46
CA PHE A 59 -6.07 -4.51 -4.81
C PHE A 59 -6.80 -5.78 -5.21
N ARG A 60 -6.12 -6.92 -5.04
CA ARG A 60 -6.72 -8.25 -5.07
C ARG A 60 -6.10 -9.08 -3.96
N ILE A 61 -6.95 -9.70 -3.16
CA ILE A 61 -6.52 -10.66 -2.13
C ILE A 61 -6.87 -12.05 -2.63
N ASP A 62 -5.89 -12.93 -2.61
CA ASP A 62 -6.06 -14.37 -2.79
C ASP A 62 -5.80 -15.06 -1.44
N SER A 63 -5.78 -16.40 -1.40
CA SER A 63 -5.69 -17.16 -0.14
C SER A 63 -4.43 -16.85 0.69
N SER A 64 -3.30 -16.55 0.05
CA SER A 64 -2.00 -16.30 0.70
C SER A 64 -1.28 -15.05 0.20
N SER A 65 -1.91 -14.25 -0.65
CA SER A 65 -1.26 -13.11 -1.28
C SER A 65 -2.16 -11.89 -1.43
N LEU A 66 -1.52 -10.72 -1.43
CA LEU A 66 -2.11 -9.44 -1.77
C LEU A 66 -1.35 -8.87 -2.98
N LEU A 67 -2.08 -8.60 -4.05
CA LEU A 67 -1.64 -7.72 -5.14
C LEU A 67 -2.16 -6.32 -4.85
N LEU A 68 -1.26 -5.33 -4.77
CA LEU A 68 -1.61 -3.95 -4.48
C LEU A 68 -0.94 -3.00 -5.48
N SER A 69 -1.74 -2.19 -6.17
CA SER A 69 -1.27 -1.11 -7.02
C SER A 69 -1.78 0.22 -6.49
N LEU A 70 -0.90 1.04 -5.93
CA LEU A 70 -1.20 2.40 -5.51
C LEU A 70 -0.81 3.40 -6.62
N ARG A 71 -1.64 4.42 -6.84
CA ARG A 71 -1.27 5.54 -7.70
C ARG A 71 -0.17 6.37 -7.05
N ASN A 72 0.71 6.93 -7.88
CA ASN A 72 1.53 8.05 -7.44
C ASN A 72 0.69 9.33 -7.41
N THR A 73 1.12 10.33 -6.64
CA THR A 73 0.41 11.61 -6.41
C THR A 73 -0.01 12.34 -7.70
N PHE A 74 0.68 12.10 -8.82
CA PHE A 74 0.41 12.74 -10.11
C PHE A 74 -0.15 11.79 -11.19
N ASP A 75 -0.28 10.50 -10.88
CA ASP A 75 -0.77 9.49 -11.82
C ASP A 75 -2.28 9.31 -11.71
N LYS A 76 -2.91 8.88 -12.81
CA LYS A 76 -4.30 8.42 -12.79
C LYS A 76 -4.42 7.18 -11.90
N THR A 77 -5.60 6.98 -11.29
CA THR A 77 -5.91 5.74 -10.57
C THR A 77 -5.65 4.53 -11.48
N PRO A 78 -4.95 3.49 -10.98
CA PRO A 78 -4.68 2.29 -11.77
C PRO A 78 -5.97 1.69 -12.33
N VAL A 79 -5.95 1.39 -13.63
CA VAL A 79 -7.07 0.71 -14.31
C VAL A 79 -7.03 -0.80 -14.10
N ASP A 80 -5.85 -1.34 -13.76
CA ASP A 80 -5.60 -2.77 -13.55
C ASP A 80 -4.45 -2.99 -12.55
N LEU A 81 -4.07 -4.26 -12.38
CA LEU A 81 -3.01 -4.72 -11.46
C LEU A 81 -1.67 -5.01 -12.17
N SER A 82 -1.47 -4.55 -13.41
CA SER A 82 -0.24 -4.84 -14.17
C SER A 82 1.05 -4.29 -13.54
N LYS A 83 0.92 -3.26 -12.70
CA LYS A 83 2.01 -2.66 -11.91
C LYS A 83 1.86 -2.95 -10.41
N ALA A 84 1.06 -3.94 -10.04
CA ALA A 84 0.85 -4.28 -8.64
C ALA A 84 2.11 -4.87 -8.02
N ARG A 85 2.32 -4.55 -6.75
CA ARG A 85 3.29 -5.22 -5.90
C ARG A 85 2.62 -6.43 -5.27
N LEU A 86 3.35 -7.54 -5.23
CA LEU A 86 2.96 -8.78 -4.56
C LEU A 86 3.47 -8.76 -3.13
N TYR A 87 2.56 -9.04 -2.20
CA TYR A 87 2.82 -9.27 -0.79
C TYR A 87 2.33 -10.66 -0.43
N LEU A 88 3.14 -11.42 0.31
CA LEU A 88 2.78 -12.74 0.80
C LEU A 88 2.35 -12.63 2.25
N LYS A 89 1.24 -13.27 2.60
CA LYS A 89 0.77 -13.35 3.98
C LYS A 89 1.82 -14.09 4.82
N GLN A 90 2.09 -13.57 6.01
CA GLN A 90 2.91 -14.22 7.04
C GLN A 90 2.02 -14.77 8.14
#